data_AF-A0A256G5K2-F1
#
_entry.id   AF-A0A256G5K2-F1
#
_cell.length_a   1.000
_cell.length_b   1.000
_cell.length_c   1.000
_cell.angle_alpha   90.00
_cell.angle_beta   90.00
_cell.angle_gamma   90.00
#
_symmetry.space_group_name_H-M   'P 1'
#
loop_
_entity.id
_entity.type
_entity.pdbx_description
1 polymer ?
#
loop_
_entity_poly.entity_id
_entity_poly.type
_entity_poly.pdbx_seq_one_letter_code
_entity_poly.pdbx_strand_id
1 'polypeptide(L)' 'MSEIVNLRQFKKNKARASKEKQAGENRVFFGRTKAEKNFAREEARKSENFLVNNKLEPSDKPDDAT' A
#
# COMPACT_ATOMS: atom_id res chain seq x y z
N MET A 1 17.38 47.12 -0.39
CA MET A 1 17.62 45.81 0.23
C MET A 1 16.90 44.78 -0.63
N SER A 2 17.62 43.93 -1.35
CA SER A 2 17.03 42.99 -2.29
C SER A 2 16.75 41.65 -1.61
N GLU A 3 15.54 41.15 -1.79
CA GLU A 3 15.11 39.87 -1.21
C GLU A 3 15.67 38.72 -2.06
N ILE A 4 16.62 37.97 -1.49
CA ILE A 4 17.25 36.84 -2.18
C ILE A 4 16.28 35.65 -2.13
N VAL A 5 15.49 35.48 -3.18
CA VAL A 5 14.56 34.35 -3.30
C VAL A 5 15.25 33.09 -3.83
N ASN A 6 15.14 32.00 -3.07
CA ASN A 6 15.68 30.71 -3.50
C ASN A 6 14.75 30.04 -4.54
N LEU A 7 15.10 30.20 -5.81
CA LEU A 7 14.35 29.64 -6.94
C LEU A 7 14.22 28.11 -6.90
N ARG A 8 15.17 27.39 -6.29
CA ARG A 8 15.11 25.93 -6.16
C ARG A 8 13.99 25.51 -5.20
N GLN A 9 13.86 26.19 -4.07
CA GLN A 9 12.78 25.93 -3.11
C GLN A 9 11.42 26.30 -3.71
N PHE A 10 11.34 27.43 -4.42
CA PHE A 10 10.12 27.83 -5.11
C PHE A 10 9.65 26.79 -6.14
N LYS A 11 10.55 26.32 -7.01
CA LYS A 11 10.25 25.26 -7.98
C LYS A 11 9.81 23.97 -7.28
N LYS A 12 10.47 23.59 -6.18
CA LYS A 12 10.11 22.41 -5.38
C LYS A 12 8.70 22.53 -4.80
N ASN A 13 8.35 23.69 -4.27
CA ASN A 13 7.02 23.93 -3.70
C ASN A 13 5.94 23.90 -4.78
N LYS A 14 6.19 24.50 -5.95
CA LYS A 14 5.29 24.41 -7.11
C LYS A 14 5.04 22.97 -7.54
N ALA A 15 6.08 22.15 -7.60
CA ALA A 15 5.98 20.73 -7.94
C ALA A 15 5.25 19.89 -6.87
N ARG A 16 5.34 20.26 -5.58
CA ARG A 16 4.56 19.62 -4.53
C ARG A 16 3.08 19.98 -4.64
N ALA A 17 2.77 21.27 -4.85
CA ALA A 17 1.41 21.74 -5.01
C ALA A 17 0.69 21.10 -6.21
N SER A 18 1.40 20.91 -7.35
CA SER A 18 0.81 20.23 -8.51
C SER A 18 0.50 18.75 -8.21
N LYS A 19 1.39 18.05 -7.50
CA LYS A 19 1.16 16.67 -7.06
C LYS A 19 -0.02 16.55 -6.09
N GLU A 20 -0.19 17.54 -5.21
CA GLU A 20 -1.30 17.57 -4.26
C GLU A 20 -2.65 17.78 -4.95
N LYS A 21 -2.71 18.65 -5.97
CA LYS A 21 -3.91 18.80 -6.82
C LYS A 21 -4.29 17.50 -7.52
N GLN A 22 -3.33 16.85 -8.16
CA GLN A 22 -3.54 15.54 -8.79
C GLN A 22 -3.97 14.48 -7.77
N ALA A 23 -3.43 14.52 -6.55
CA ALA A 23 -3.86 13.60 -5.49
C ALA A 23 -5.31 13.87 -5.06
N GLY A 24 -5.74 15.14 -5.01
CA GLY A 24 -7.14 15.51 -4.77
C GLY A 24 -8.07 15.02 -5.88
N GLU A 25 -7.72 15.26 -7.14
CA GLU A 25 -8.45 14.74 -8.31
C GLU A 25 -8.56 13.22 -8.26
N ASN A 26 -7.45 12.51 -7.99
CA ASN A 26 -7.46 11.05 -7.89
C ASN A 26 -8.32 10.52 -6.73
N ARG A 27 -8.44 11.25 -5.61
CA ARG A 27 -9.37 10.89 -4.53
C ARG A 27 -10.82 10.99 -4.99
N VAL A 28 -11.15 12.01 -5.79
CA VAL A 28 -12.50 12.17 -6.35
C VAL A 28 -12.79 11.12 -7.43
N PHE A 29 -11.86 10.93 -8.39
CA PHE A 29 -12.07 10.03 -9.52
C PHE A 29 -12.07 8.55 -9.14
N PHE A 30 -11.14 8.13 -8.27
CA PHE A 30 -10.95 6.72 -7.95
C PHE A 30 -11.49 6.33 -6.57
N GLY A 31 -11.90 7.30 -5.74
CA GLY A 31 -12.49 7.07 -4.42
C GLY A 31 -11.57 6.46 -3.36
N ARG A 32 -10.40 5.90 -3.75
CA ARG A 32 -9.47 5.21 -2.86
C ARG A 32 -8.08 5.83 -2.87
N THR A 33 -7.54 6.07 -1.69
CA THR A 33 -6.16 6.54 -1.52
C THR A 33 -5.15 5.41 -1.79
N LYS A 34 -3.87 5.77 -2.02
CA LYS A 34 -2.80 4.78 -2.16
C LYS A 34 -2.63 3.93 -0.89
N ALA A 35 -2.85 4.53 0.28
CA ALA A 35 -2.77 3.83 1.57
C ALA A 35 -3.87 2.76 1.69
N GLU A 36 -5.11 3.10 1.37
CA GLU A 36 -6.23 2.14 1.36
C GLU A 36 -6.00 1.02 0.34
N LYS A 37 -5.53 1.34 -0.87
CA LYS A 37 -5.19 0.33 -1.88
C LYS A 37 -4.11 -0.64 -1.39
N ASN A 38 -3.11 -0.13 -0.68
CA ASN A 38 -2.06 -0.96 -0.10
C ASN A 38 -2.60 -1.83 1.03
N PHE A 39 -3.40 -1.26 1.93
CA PHE A 39 -4.02 -2.02 3.02
C PHE A 39 -4.87 -3.19 2.49
N ALA A 40 -5.74 -2.92 1.52
CA ALA A 40 -6.57 -3.95 0.91
C ALA A 40 -5.74 -5.05 0.23
N ARG A 41 -4.60 -4.70 -0.38
CA ARG A 41 -3.69 -5.67 -0.99
C ARG A 41 -3.03 -6.57 0.06
N GLU A 42 -2.55 -5.99 1.16
CA GLU A 42 -1.93 -6.75 2.24
C GLU A 42 -2.96 -7.63 2.96
N GLU A 43 -4.20 -7.16 3.12
CA GLU A 43 -5.30 -7.95 3.67
C GLU A 43 -5.62 -9.16 2.78
N ALA A 44 -5.74 -8.95 1.47
CA ALA A 44 -5.92 -10.04 0.50
C ALA A 44 -4.78 -11.06 0.59
N ARG A 45 -3.52 -10.59 0.57
CA ARG A 45 -2.33 -11.44 0.71
C ARG A 45 -2.32 -12.22 2.02
N LYS A 46 -2.74 -11.60 3.13
CA LYS A 46 -2.85 -12.27 4.42
C LYS A 46 -3.89 -13.39 4.37
N SER A 47 -5.04 -13.14 3.76
CA SER A 47 -6.09 -14.15 3.61
C SER A 47 -5.65 -15.34 2.76
N GLU A 48 -4.96 -15.09 1.64
CA GLU A 48 -4.38 -16.13 0.79
C GLU A 48 -3.35 -16.98 1.56
N ASN A 49 -2.42 -16.31 2.24
CA ASN A 49 -1.36 -16.99 2.99
C ASN A 49 -1.87 -17.73 4.24
N PHE A 50 -3.01 -17.31 4.80
CA PHE A 50 -3.57 -17.96 5.97
C PHE A 50 -3.86 -19.44 5.70
N LEU A 51 -4.47 -19.76 4.56
CA LEU A 51 -4.78 -21.16 4.20
C LEU A 51 -3.51 -21.97 3.93
N VAL A 52 -2.52 -21.36 3.28
CA VAL A 52 -1.23 -22.01 2.98
C VAL A 52 -0.48 -22.35 4.26
N ASN A 53 -0.39 -21.41 5.20
CA ASN A 53 0.37 -21.60 6.44
C ASN A 53 -0.32 -22.53 7.44
N ASN A 54 -1.65 -22.61 7.42
CA ASN A 54 -2.42 -23.47 8.32
C ASN A 54 -2.76 -24.83 7.68
N LYS A 55 -2.13 -25.17 6.55
CA LYS A 55 -2.28 -26.50 5.96
C LYS A 55 -1.63 -27.52 6.90
N LEU A 56 -2.45 -28.35 7.52
CA LEU A 56 -1.99 -29.52 8.25
C LEU A 56 -1.60 -30.59 7.23
N GLU A 57 -0.41 -31.16 7.38
CA GLU A 57 -0.04 -32.36 6.65
C GLU A 57 -0.98 -33.50 7.09
N PRO A 58 -1.52 -34.29 6.15
CA PRO A 58 -2.28 -35.47 6.51
C PRO A 58 -1.37 -36.38 7.33
N SER A 59 -1.77 -36.69 8.56
CA SER A 59 -1.09 -37.66 9.39
C SER A 59 -1.28 -39.04 8.78
N ASP A 60 -0.42 -39.42 7.85
CA ASP A 60 -0.30 -40.80 7.39
C ASP A 60 0.54 -41.55 8.42
N LYS A 61 -0.09 -41.89 9.55
CA LYS A 61 0.40 -42.93 10.43
C LYS A 61 -0.60 -44.07 10.35
N PRO A 62 -0.25 -45.21 9.72
CA PRO A 62 -0.97 -46.43 10.03
C PRO A 62 -0.67 -46.71 11.51
N ASP A 63 -1.69 -46.63 12.34
CA ASP A 63 -1.62 -47.08 13.72
C ASP A 63 -1.18 -48.55 13.69
N ASP A 64 0.04 -48.79 14.18
CA ASP A 64 0.68 -50.10 14.29
C ASP A 64 -0.25 -51.01 15.10
N ALA A 65 -0.84 -51.99 14.42
CA ALA A 65 -1.78 -52.94 15.00
C ALA A 65 -1.01 -53.96 15.84
N THR A 66 -1.40 -54.04 17.11
CA THR A 66 -1.12 -55.11 18.10
C THR A 66 -0.92 -56.50 17.49
#